data_AF-I0BAY8-F1
#
_entry.id   AF-I0BAY8-F1
#
_cell.length_a   1.000
_cell.length_b   1.000
_cell.length_c   1.000
_cell.angle_alpha   90.00
_cell.angle_beta   90.00
_cell.angle_gamma   90.00
#
_symmetry.space_group_name_H-M   'P 1'
#
loop_
_entity.id
_entity.type
_entity.pdbx_description
1 polymer ?
#
loop_
_entity_poly.entity_id
_entity_poly.type
_entity_poly.pdbx_seq_one_letter_code
_entity_poly.pdbx_strand_id
1 'polypeptide(L)'
;MANDKSMNPMSGEEVETDGIYTNEWGREEKLKRGDEFPADPVLGNTEWELTSLPLESQEEEFYKDTTANTKKRSHYDQDFGADPLGKAGKS
;
A
#
# COMPACT_ATOMS: atom_id res chain seq x y z
N MET A 1 -14.90 -9.99 25.91
CA MET A 1 -13.73 -9.32 25.34
C MET A 1 -13.37 -10.03 24.06
N ALA A 2 -13.53 -9.40 22.90
CA ALA A 2 -13.02 -9.95 21.65
C ALA A 2 -11.50 -9.78 21.68
N ASN A 3 -10.79 -10.90 21.79
CA ASN A 3 -9.34 -10.94 21.74
C ASN A 3 -8.96 -10.62 20.30
N ASP A 4 -8.54 -9.38 20.05
CA ASP A 4 -8.05 -8.95 18.73
C ASP A 4 -6.90 -9.89 18.34
N LYS A 5 -7.16 -10.75 17.34
CA LYS A 5 -6.19 -11.67 16.75
C LYS A 5 -5.76 -11.07 15.42
N SER A 6 -5.28 -9.84 15.48
CA SER A 6 -4.57 -9.24 14.37
C SER A 6 -3.27 -10.01 14.19
N MET A 7 -3.11 -10.62 13.02
CA MET A 7 -1.83 -11.19 12.61
C MET A 7 -0.93 -10.04 12.16
N ASN A 8 0.37 -10.20 12.38
CA ASN A 8 1.34 -9.27 11.81
C ASN A 8 1.33 -9.41 10.27
N PRO A 9 1.51 -8.31 9.53
CA PRO A 9 1.65 -8.36 8.09
C PRO A 9 2.86 -9.19 7.68
N MET A 10 2.75 -9.87 6.55
CA MET A 10 3.77 -10.69 5.92
C MET A 10 4.46 -9.95 4.77
N SER A 11 5.64 -10.42 4.39
CA SER A 11 6.33 -9.93 3.20
C SER A 11 5.47 -10.10 1.95
N GLY A 12 5.43 -9.09 1.08
CA GLY A 12 4.57 -9.04 -0.09
C GLY A 12 3.18 -8.43 0.17
N GLU A 13 2.81 -8.14 1.42
CA GLU A 13 1.57 -7.40 1.72
C GLU A 13 1.78 -5.89 1.62
N GLU A 14 0.69 -5.14 1.42
CA GLU A 14 0.71 -3.68 1.36
C GLU A 14 0.80 -3.10 2.78
N VAL A 15 1.69 -2.14 2.97
CA VAL A 15 1.86 -1.41 4.22
C VAL A 15 0.66 -0.49 4.42
N GLU A 16 -0.04 -0.65 5.55
CA GLU A 16 -1.25 0.13 5.85
C GLU A 16 -0.97 1.43 6.61
N THR A 17 0.17 1.53 7.30
CA THR A 17 0.52 2.66 8.18
C THR A 17 1.96 3.10 7.96
N ASP A 18 2.22 4.40 7.92
CA ASP A 18 3.59 4.93 7.85
C ASP A 18 4.32 4.65 9.17
N GLY A 19 5.54 4.10 9.12
CA GLY A 19 6.30 3.85 10.34
C GLY A 19 7.59 3.04 10.17
N ILE A 20 8.18 2.74 11.32
CA ILE A 20 9.31 1.83 11.47
C ILE A 20 8.77 0.44 11.77
N TYR A 21 9.12 -0.50 10.92
CA TYR A 21 8.74 -1.90 11.07
C TYR A 21 9.97 -2.75 11.36
N THR A 22 9.79 -3.80 12.15
CA THR A 22 10.84 -4.76 12.48
C THR A 22 10.41 -6.15 12.05
N ASN A 23 11.29 -6.87 11.35
CA ASN A 23 11.01 -8.25 10.94
C ASN A 23 11.46 -9.28 12.00
N GLU A 24 11.18 -10.56 11.78
CA GLU A 24 11.53 -11.64 12.70
C GLU A 24 13.04 -11.79 12.95
N TRP A 25 13.88 -11.30 12.05
CA TRP A 25 15.34 -11.29 12.21
C TRP A 25 15.84 -10.07 13.03
N GLY A 26 14.93 -9.16 13.40
CA GLY A 26 15.25 -7.94 14.13
C GLY A 26 15.77 -6.81 13.24
N ARG A 27 15.62 -6.92 11.92
CA ARG A 27 15.95 -5.82 10.98
C ARG A 27 14.83 -4.79 11.00
N GLU A 28 15.21 -3.53 11.14
CA GLU A 28 14.29 -2.39 11.11
C GLU A 28 14.28 -1.73 9.72
N GLU A 29 13.09 -1.36 9.24
CA GLU A 29 12.89 -0.68 7.96
C GLU A 29 11.87 0.45 8.09
N LYS A 30 12.14 1.59 7.42
CA LYS A 30 11.19 2.70 7.28
C LYS A 30 10.27 2.38 6.10
N LEU A 31 8.98 2.18 6.36
CA LEU A 31 7.99 1.86 5.33
C LEU A 31 6.85 2.86 5.35
N LYS A 32 6.37 3.23 4.16
CA LYS A 32 5.22 4.11 3.98
C LYS A 32 3.98 3.33 3.61
N ARG A 33 2.81 3.89 3.89
CA ARG A 33 1.55 3.35 3.45
C ARG A 33 1.51 3.24 1.92
N GLY A 34 1.16 2.06 1.44
CA GLY A 34 1.16 1.72 0.02
C GLY A 34 2.45 1.08 -0.47
N ASP A 35 3.51 1.03 0.34
CA ASP A 35 4.70 0.22 0.07
C ASP A 35 4.35 -1.27 0.18
N GLU A 36 5.21 -2.14 -0.34
CA GLU A 36 5.12 -3.58 -0.13
C GLU A 36 6.16 -4.01 0.91
N PHE A 37 5.76 -4.83 1.88
CA PHE A 37 6.69 -5.37 2.87
C PHE A 37 7.79 -6.21 2.18
N PRO A 38 9.07 -5.85 2.31
CA PRO A 38 10.12 -6.55 1.58
C PRO A 38 10.38 -7.93 2.19
N ALA A 39 10.78 -8.88 1.34
CA ALA A 39 11.28 -10.17 1.80
C ALA A 39 12.63 -10.01 2.50
N ASP A 40 12.84 -10.79 3.56
CA ASP A 40 14.14 -10.88 4.22
C ASP A 40 15.13 -11.68 3.36
N PRO A 41 16.38 -11.22 3.16
CA PRO A 41 17.36 -11.93 2.35
C PRO A 41 17.77 -13.31 2.88
N VAL A 42 17.57 -13.57 4.18
CA VAL A 42 17.95 -14.81 4.86
C VAL A 42 16.74 -15.71 5.08
N LEU A 43 15.63 -15.16 5.59
CA LEU A 43 14.41 -15.92 5.91
C LEU A 43 13.42 -16.01 4.72
N GLY A 44 13.54 -15.12 3.73
CA GLY A 44 12.59 -15.01 2.64
C GLY A 44 11.31 -14.34 3.09
N ASN A 45 10.20 -15.06 3.08
CA ASN A 45 8.92 -14.53 3.56
C ASN A 45 8.92 -14.45 5.09
N THR A 46 8.74 -13.26 5.64
CA THR A 46 8.79 -13.00 7.09
C THR A 46 7.66 -12.07 7.53
N GLU A 47 7.32 -12.17 8.82
CA GLU A 47 6.39 -11.26 9.50
C GLU A 47 7.06 -9.92 9.83
N TRP A 48 6.26 -8.85 9.80
CA TRP A 48 6.67 -7.48 10.10
C TRP A 48 5.81 -6.90 11.21
N GLU A 49 6.44 -6.32 12.23
CA GLU A 49 5.76 -5.66 13.34
C GLU A 49 5.99 -4.15 13.28
N LEU A 50 4.94 -3.33 13.43
CA LEU A 50 5.09 -1.88 13.57
C LEU A 50 5.65 -1.57 14.97
N THR A 51 6.92 -1.16 15.03
CA THR A 51 7.61 -0.90 16.30
C THR A 51 7.63 0.59 16.66
N SER A 52 7.54 1.48 15.68
CA SER A 52 7.49 2.93 15.96
C SER A 52 6.75 3.72 14.89
N LEU A 53 6.02 4.74 15.31
CA LEU A 53 5.49 5.76 14.41
C LEU A 53 6.59 6.82 14.11
N PRO A 54 6.52 7.50 12.96
CA PRO A 54 7.46 8.58 12.65
C PRO A 54 7.36 9.68 13.71
N LEU A 55 8.50 10.05 14.31
CA LEU A 55 8.55 11.19 15.22
C LEU A 55 8.45 12.50 14.43
N GLU A 56 8.00 13.59 15.07
CA GLU A 56 7.92 14.93 14.45
C GLU A 56 9.25 15.36 13.82
N SER A 57 10.38 15.05 14.46
CA SER A 57 11.72 15.30 13.94
C SER A 57 12.11 14.45 12.72
N GLN A 58 11.36 13.41 12.42
CA GLN A 58 11.59 12.47 11.32
C GLN A 58 10.53 12.61 10.22
N GLU A 59 9.46 13.39 10.43
CA GLU A 59 8.39 13.61 9.46
C GLU A 59 8.95 14.20 8.15
N GLU A 60 9.87 15.16 8.23
CA GLU A 60 10.47 15.75 7.03
C GLU A 60 11.21 14.71 6.19
N GLU A 61 11.96 13.79 6.83
CA GLU A 61 12.63 12.71 6.11
C GLU A 61 11.66 11.66 5.55
N PHE A 62 10.60 11.36 6.30
CA PHE A 62 9.55 10.45 5.86
C PHE A 62 8.84 11.04 4.64
N TYR A 63 8.35 12.27 4.72
CA TYR A 63 7.49 12.85 3.69
C TYR A 63 8.24 13.71 2.66
N LYS A 64 9.58 13.71 2.65
CA LYS A 64 10.39 14.39 1.61
C LYS A 64 10.02 13.96 0.20
N ASP A 65 9.69 12.68 0.04
CA ASP A 65 9.22 12.13 -1.22
C ASP A 65 7.70 12.11 -1.22
N THR A 66 7.12 12.98 -2.06
CA THR A 66 5.68 13.14 -2.25
C THR A 66 5.13 12.27 -3.37
N THR A 67 5.97 11.44 -4.01
CA THR A 67 5.49 10.46 -4.98
C THR A 67 4.60 9.46 -4.26
N ALA A 68 3.39 9.27 -4.80
CA ALA A 68 2.45 8.32 -4.24
C ALA A 68 2.97 6.90 -4.49
N ASN A 69 3.22 6.13 -3.43
CA ASN A 69 3.66 4.74 -3.55
C ASN A 69 2.49 3.77 -3.84
N THR A 70 1.26 4.22 -3.62
CA THR A 70 0.08 3.41 -3.95
C THR A 70 -0.08 3.20 -5.45
N LYS A 71 -0.29 1.94 -5.85
CA LYS A 71 -0.64 1.57 -7.22
C LYS A 71 -1.85 2.37 -7.67
N LYS A 72 -1.68 3.22 -8.70
CA LYS A 72 -2.77 3.95 -9.36
C LYS A 72 -3.86 2.95 -9.73
N ARG A 73 -4.99 2.96 -9.00
CA ARG A 73 -6.18 2.19 -9.38
C ARG A 73 -6.63 2.74 -10.73
N SER A 74 -6.40 1.98 -11.81
CA SER A 74 -6.91 2.34 -13.12
C SER A 74 -8.44 2.33 -13.03
N HIS A 75 -9.06 3.50 -13.08
CA HIS A 75 -10.48 3.58 -13.36
C HIS A 75 -10.63 3.07 -14.80
N TYR A 76 -11.10 1.84 -14.96
CA TYR A 76 -11.54 1.38 -16.27
C TYR A 76 -12.79 2.21 -16.57
N ASP A 77 -12.65 3.25 -17.39
CA ASP A 77 -13.78 3.80 -18.13
C ASP A 77 -14.28 2.68 -19.04
N GLN A 78 -15.22 1.89 -18.51
CA GLN A 78 -15.97 0.95 -19.31
C GLN A 78 -17.00 1.80 -20.06
N ASP A 79 -16.54 2.42 -21.16
CA ASP A 79 -17.37 2.96 -22.22
C ASP A 79 -18.18 1.79 -22.81
N PHE A 80 -19.25 1.38 -22.13
CA PHE A 80 -20.32 0.64 -22.76
C PHE A 80 -20.91 1.57 -23.81
N GLY A 81 -20.48 1.37 -25.05
CA GLY A 81 -20.88 2.15 -26.20
C GLY A 81 -22.37 2.42 -26.18
N ALA A 82 -22.73 3.68 -26.01
CA ALA A 82 -24.06 4.15 -26.38
C ALA A 82 -24.18 3.95 -27.89
N ASP A 83 -24.98 2.97 -28.31
CA ASP A 83 -25.42 2.81 -29.69
C ASP A 83 -25.92 4.18 -30.20
N PRO A 84 -25.29 4.78 -31.22
CA PRO A 84 -25.75 6.04 -31.73
C PRO A 84 -27.09 5.81 -32.44
N LEU A 85 -28.14 6.35 -31.84
CA LEU A 85 -29.46 6.59 -32.41
C LEU A 85 -29.40 6.76 -33.94
N GLY A 86 -29.95 5.79 -34.66
CA GLY A 86 -30.23 5.89 -36.09
C GLY A 86 -31.23 7.00 -36.37
N LYS A 87 -30.72 8.22 -36.59
CA LYS A 87 -31.43 9.35 -37.19
C LYS A 87 -31.07 9.41 -38.67
N ALA A 88 -31.91 8.83 -39.52
CA ALA A 88 -32.05 9.16 -40.94
C ALA A 88 -33.40 8.58 -41.39
N GLY A 89 -34.32 9.26 -42.05
CA GLY A 89 -34.42 10.60 -42.59
C GLY A 89 -35.78 10.63 -43.30
N LYS A 90 -36.52 11.73 -43.16
CA LYS A 90 -37.68 12.01 -44.01
C LYS A 90 -37.20 12.19 -45.44
N SER A 91 -37.77 11.47 -46.41
CA SER A 91 -38.42 12.05 -47.59
C SER A 91 -39.12 10.98 -48.41
#